data_AF-A0A381DYN8-F1
#
_entry.id   AF-A0A381DYN8-F1
#
_cell.length_a   1.000
_cell.length_b   1.000
_cell.length_c   1.000
_cell.angle_alpha   90.00
_cell.angle_beta   90.00
_cell.angle_gamma   90.00
#
_symmetry.space_group_name_H-M   'P 1'
#
loop_
_entity.id
_entity.type
_entity.pdbx_description
1 polymer ?
#
loop_
_entity_poly.entity_id
_entity_poly.type
_entity_poly.pdbx_seq_one_letter_code
_entity_poly.pdbx_strand_id
1 'polypeptide(L)'
;MPLPHNFADLYREAPVFAACGAVYFACDIFLPNEGWPALLRPLLLALLLIPCARYLWRTRRHDRLNWRYQYPRLCVAAAGTAAIIMAAPVCLDLIGGSKTLTTRDFHIRESMPDRYNSGGFRLVLPAIRQDFPIDNRHYHPLNRATEIRVAYWPQSGIIQRIDILQSR
;
A
#
# COMPACT_ATOMS: atom_id res chain seq x y z
N MET A 1 -1.28 5.14 46.10
CA MET A 1 -1.52 3.93 45.28
C MET A 1 -0.69 4.07 44.01
N PRO A 2 0.35 3.26 43.79
CA PRO A 2 1.14 3.34 42.56
C PRO A 2 0.29 2.83 41.40
N LEU A 3 0.16 3.63 40.34
CA LEU A 3 -0.46 3.20 39.10
C LEU A 3 0.28 1.96 38.56
N PRO A 4 -0.44 0.96 38.02
CA PRO A 4 0.21 -0.22 37.45
C PRO A 4 1.18 0.24 36.36
N HIS A 5 2.43 -0.22 36.42
CA HIS A 5 3.51 0.21 35.53
C HIS A 5 3.14 0.11 34.03
N ASN A 6 2.18 -0.75 33.67
CA ASN A 6 1.62 -0.89 32.33
C ASN A 6 0.97 0.38 31.76
N PHE A 7 0.41 1.28 32.57
CA PHE A 7 -0.22 2.51 32.07
C PHE A 7 0.80 3.61 31.72
N ALA A 8 1.93 3.66 32.43
CA ALA A 8 3.00 4.62 32.16
C ALA A 8 3.70 4.32 30.82
N ASP A 9 3.92 3.03 30.52
CA ASP A 9 4.47 2.61 29.24
C ASP A 9 3.48 2.86 28.08
N LEU A 10 2.17 2.65 28.31
CA LEU A 10 1.15 2.95 27.30
C LEU A 10 1.09 4.46 26.95
N TYR A 11 1.20 5.34 27.94
CA TYR A 11 1.26 6.80 27.71
C TYR A 11 2.53 7.25 26.99
N ARG A 12 3.65 6.55 27.22
CA ARG A 12 4.93 6.86 26.59
C ARG A 12 4.99 6.40 25.14
N GLU A 13 4.24 5.37 24.78
CA GLU A 13 4.22 4.78 23.44
C GLU A 13 3.03 5.21 22.58
N ALA A 14 1.94 5.69 23.19
CA ALA A 14 0.83 6.37 22.51
C ALA A 14 1.25 7.43 21.46
N PRO A 15 2.24 8.32 21.71
CA PRO A 15 2.70 9.26 20.69
C PRO A 15 3.37 8.57 19.49
N VAL A 16 3.97 7.39 19.68
CA VAL A 16 4.59 6.62 18.58
C VAL A 16 3.51 6.03 17.68
N PHE A 17 2.45 5.46 18.25
CA PHE A 17 1.31 4.96 17.49
C PHE A 17 0.53 6.08 16.79
N ALA A 18 0.35 7.22 17.46
CA ALA A 18 -0.26 8.41 16.87
C ALA A 18 0.58 8.95 15.72
N ALA A 19 1.91 9.03 15.88
CA ALA A 19 2.83 9.41 14.81
C ALA A 19 2.78 8.40 13.65
N CYS A 20 2.73 7.09 13.93
CA CYS A 20 2.59 6.06 12.89
C CYS A 20 1.28 6.22 12.11
N GLY A 21 0.17 6.46 12.80
CA GLY A 21 -1.13 6.73 12.17
C GLY A 21 -1.13 8.01 11.34
N ALA A 22 -0.49 9.08 11.83
CA ALA A 22 -0.33 10.33 11.10
C ALA A 22 0.53 10.16 9.84
N VAL A 23 1.63 9.41 9.93
CA VAL A 23 2.47 9.10 8.76
C VAL A 23 1.70 8.24 7.75
N TYR A 24 0.91 7.26 8.21
CA TYR A 24 0.05 6.48 7.33
C TYR A 24 -0.95 7.37 6.58
N PHE A 25 -1.65 8.25 7.31
CA PHE A 25 -2.63 9.15 6.73
C PHE A 25 -1.99 10.16 5.78
N ALA A 26 -0.80 10.68 6.12
CA ALA A 26 -0.01 11.50 5.22
C ALA A 26 0.39 10.73 3.96
N CYS A 27 0.78 9.46 4.09
CA CYS A 27 1.12 8.66 2.91
C CYS A 27 -0.09 8.39 2.01
N ASP A 28 -1.27 8.19 2.59
CA ASP A 28 -2.52 8.00 1.85
C ASP A 28 -2.92 9.25 1.05
N ILE A 29 -2.70 10.45 1.63
CA ILE A 29 -3.05 11.73 1.00
C ILE A 29 -2.01 12.19 -0.02
N PHE A 30 -0.71 12.08 0.33
CA PHE A 30 0.35 12.73 -0.44
C PHE A 30 1.05 11.83 -1.44
N LEU A 31 1.01 10.50 -1.30
CA LEU A 31 1.66 9.62 -2.27
C LEU A 31 0.74 9.40 -3.48
N PRO A 32 1.21 9.72 -4.71
CA PRO A 32 0.44 9.45 -5.92
C PRO A 32 0.26 7.94 -6.13
N ASN A 33 -0.81 7.56 -6.83
CA ASN A 33 -1.09 6.15 -7.15
C ASN A 33 -0.22 5.62 -8.30
N GLU A 34 0.56 6.50 -8.92
CA GLU A 34 1.41 6.21 -10.07
C GLU A 34 2.86 6.64 -9.83
N GLY A 35 3.77 6.00 -10.55
CA GLY A 35 5.20 6.30 -10.56
C GLY A 35 5.99 5.61 -9.46
N TRP A 36 7.29 5.89 -9.44
CA TRP A 36 8.20 5.46 -8.36
C TRP A 36 7.70 5.72 -6.94
N PRO A 37 7.11 6.89 -6.62
CA PRO A 37 6.61 7.11 -5.26
C PRO A 37 5.46 6.17 -4.87
N ALA A 38 4.70 5.59 -5.81
CA ALA A 38 3.65 4.62 -5.47
C ALA A 38 4.21 3.32 -4.85
N LEU A 39 5.46 2.94 -5.17
CA LEU A 39 6.14 1.81 -4.53
C LEU A 39 6.51 2.08 -3.06
N LEU A 40 6.69 3.35 -2.68
CA LEU A 40 7.05 3.72 -1.31
C LEU A 40 5.89 3.51 -0.34
N ARG A 41 4.64 3.60 -0.81
CA ARG A 41 3.45 3.47 0.01
C ARG A 41 3.35 2.11 0.72
N PRO A 42 3.41 0.95 0.03
CA PRO A 42 3.42 -0.36 0.69
C PRO A 42 4.69 -0.63 1.51
N LEU A 43 5.84 -0.07 1.11
CA LEU A 43 7.10 -0.19 1.87
C LEU A 43 7.05 0.55 3.21
N LEU A 44 6.57 1.80 3.21
CA LEU A 44 6.39 2.61 4.42
C LEU A 44 5.34 1.98 5.34
N LEU A 45 4.28 1.43 4.76
CA LEU A 45 3.27 0.66 5.49
C LEU A 45 3.86 -0.57 6.19
N ALA A 46 4.68 -1.34 5.47
CA ALA A 46 5.37 -2.48 6.05
C ALA A 46 6.34 -2.05 7.18
N LEU A 47 7.06 -0.94 7.00
CA LEU A 47 7.95 -0.36 8.02
C LEU A 47 7.20 0.11 9.27
N LEU A 48 6.02 0.73 9.10
CA LEU A 48 5.15 1.17 10.21
C LEU A 48 4.56 0.01 11.01
N LEU A 49 4.42 -1.18 10.40
CA LEU A 49 3.96 -2.38 11.10
C LEU A 49 5.04 -2.99 12.01
N ILE A 50 6.34 -2.72 11.77
CA ILE A 50 7.46 -3.24 12.57
C ILE A 50 7.45 -2.74 14.02
N PRO A 51 7.33 -1.44 14.34
CA PRO A 51 7.24 -0.97 15.73
C PRO A 51 5.98 -1.50 16.44
N CYS A 52 4.85 -1.61 15.74
CA CYS A 52 3.62 -2.22 16.27
C CYS A 52 3.84 -3.69 16.65
N ALA A 53 4.48 -4.47 15.76
CA ALA A 53 4.82 -5.87 15.99
C ALA A 53 5.84 -6.02 17.14
N ARG A 54 6.85 -5.15 17.19
CA ARG A 54 7.87 -5.12 18.26
C ARG A 54 7.28 -4.76 19.62
N TYR A 55 6.36 -3.79 19.68
CA TYR A 55 5.66 -3.43 20.91
C TYR A 55 4.85 -4.60 21.47
N LEU A 56 4.00 -5.19 20.62
CA LEU A 56 3.21 -6.38 20.97
C LEU A 56 4.10 -7.57 21.33
N TRP A 57 5.33 -7.66 20.79
CA TRP A 57 6.32 -8.64 21.21
C TRP A 57 6.96 -8.31 22.56
N ARG A 58 7.25 -7.04 22.85
CA ARG A 58 7.88 -6.62 24.10
C ARG A 58 6.95 -6.82 25.29
N THR A 59 5.66 -6.52 25.13
CA THR A 59 4.62 -6.82 26.11
C THR A 59 4.45 -8.33 26.37
N ARG A 60 4.86 -9.22 25.45
CA ARG A 60 4.96 -10.68 25.73
C ARG A 60 5.98 -11.03 26.82
N ARG A 61 7.03 -10.22 27.02
CA ARG A 61 8.17 -10.63 27.86
C ARG A 61 7.87 -10.51 29.36
N HIS A 62 6.87 -9.71 29.73
CA HIS A 62 6.54 -9.44 31.13
C HIS A 62 5.48 -10.38 31.73
N ASP A 63 4.54 -10.91 30.95
CA ASP A 63 3.45 -11.74 31.49
C ASP A 63 3.42 -13.14 30.86
N ARG A 64 4.01 -14.10 31.59
CA ARG A 64 3.90 -15.54 31.27
C ARG A 64 2.59 -16.09 31.87
N LEU A 65 1.84 -16.85 31.06
CA LEU A 65 0.68 -17.71 31.39
C LEU A 65 -0.70 -17.03 31.58
N ASN A 66 -1.33 -16.55 30.50
CA ASN A 66 -2.81 -16.55 30.49
C ASN A 66 -3.43 -16.67 29.10
N TRP A 67 -4.49 -17.47 28.98
CA TRP A 67 -5.24 -17.79 27.73
C TRP A 67 -5.80 -16.54 27.03
N ARG A 68 -5.98 -15.44 27.77
CA ARG A 68 -6.40 -14.13 27.27
C ARG A 68 -5.42 -13.47 26.27
N TYR A 69 -4.18 -13.98 26.14
CA TYR A 69 -3.13 -13.44 25.27
C TYR A 69 -2.93 -14.17 23.93
N GLN A 70 -3.87 -15.04 23.53
CA GLN A 70 -3.84 -15.67 22.20
C GLN A 70 -4.10 -14.65 21.07
N TYR A 71 -4.97 -13.68 21.32
CA TYR A 71 -5.32 -12.59 20.39
C TYR A 71 -4.13 -11.71 19.99
N PRO A 72 -3.30 -11.17 20.90
CA PRO A 72 -2.15 -10.35 20.50
C PRO A 72 -1.07 -11.14 19.74
N ARG A 73 -0.93 -12.46 19.95
CA ARG A 73 -0.04 -13.30 19.12
C ARG A 73 -0.52 -13.38 17.67
N LEU A 74 -1.83 -13.56 17.49
CA LEU A 74 -2.45 -13.55 16.17
C LEU A 74 -2.37 -12.17 15.53
N CYS A 75 -2.52 -11.07 16.29
CA CYS A 75 -2.35 -9.72 15.76
C CYS A 75 -0.92 -9.44 15.27
N VAL A 76 0.12 -9.87 16.02
CA VAL A 76 1.52 -9.72 15.57
C VAL A 76 1.80 -10.57 14.33
N ALA A 77 1.33 -11.82 14.33
CA ALA A 77 1.49 -12.69 13.19
C ALA A 77 0.78 -12.08 11.97
N ALA A 78 -0.50 -11.70 12.10
CA ALA A 78 -1.27 -11.06 11.05
C ALA A 78 -0.64 -9.75 10.55
N ALA A 79 -0.14 -8.91 11.45
CA ALA A 79 0.58 -7.67 11.09
C ALA A 79 1.86 -7.96 10.31
N GLY A 80 2.66 -8.94 10.75
CA GLY A 80 3.86 -9.38 10.04
C GLY A 80 3.54 -10.00 8.68
N THR A 81 2.53 -10.87 8.61
CA THR A 81 2.07 -11.47 7.36
C THR A 81 1.55 -10.41 6.40
N ALA A 82 0.76 -9.44 6.88
CA ALA A 82 0.28 -8.32 6.08
C ALA A 82 1.43 -7.45 5.58
N ALA A 83 2.42 -7.15 6.43
CA ALA A 83 3.61 -6.40 6.02
C ALA A 83 4.40 -7.12 4.92
N ILE A 84 4.58 -8.43 5.04
CA ILE A 84 5.25 -9.25 4.02
C ILE A 84 4.45 -9.26 2.73
N ILE A 85 3.13 -9.49 2.78
CA ILE A 85 2.27 -9.51 1.60
C ILE A 85 2.29 -8.15 0.87
N MET A 86 2.34 -7.04 1.61
CA MET A 86 2.40 -5.69 1.05
C MET A 86 3.78 -5.38 0.45
N ALA A 87 4.86 -5.78 1.12
CA ALA A 87 6.23 -5.44 0.71
C ALA A 87 6.81 -6.39 -0.35
N ALA A 88 6.47 -7.68 -0.31
CA ALA A 88 7.01 -8.71 -1.21
C ALA A 88 6.86 -8.36 -2.71
N PRO A 89 5.68 -7.97 -3.24
CA PRO A 89 5.55 -7.67 -4.66
C PRO A 89 6.40 -6.46 -5.06
N VAL A 90 6.50 -5.44 -4.21
CA VAL A 90 7.34 -4.26 -4.45
C VAL A 90 8.82 -4.61 -4.46
N CYS A 91 9.28 -5.45 -3.53
CA CYS A 91 10.66 -5.95 -3.53
C CYS A 91 10.97 -6.77 -4.79
N LEU A 92 10.04 -7.63 -5.23
CA LEU A 92 10.19 -8.40 -6.46
C LEU A 92 10.26 -7.50 -7.70
N ASP A 93 9.48 -6.42 -7.73
CA ASP A 93 9.51 -5.46 -8.83
C ASP A 93 10.74 -4.54 -8.82
N LEU A 94 11.28 -4.22 -7.64
CA LEU A 94 12.55 -3.52 -7.51
C LEU A 94 13.72 -4.35 -8.06
N ILE A 95 13.67 -5.68 -7.90
CA ILE A 95 14.69 -6.61 -8.39
C ILE A 95 14.45 -6.96 -9.87
N GLY A 96 13.20 -7.25 -10.24
CA GLY A 96 12.81 -7.71 -11.57
C GLY A 96 12.63 -6.59 -12.60
N GLY A 97 12.53 -5.35 -12.14
CA GLY A 97 12.35 -4.17 -12.97
C GLY A 97 10.94 -3.99 -13.51
N SER A 98 10.74 -2.87 -14.21
CA SER A 98 9.49 -2.52 -14.87
C SER A 98 9.37 -3.20 -16.24
N LYS A 99 8.16 -3.60 -16.62
CA LYS A 99 7.82 -4.03 -17.97
C LYS A 99 7.16 -2.90 -18.75
N THR A 100 7.30 -2.93 -20.07
CA THR A 100 6.63 -1.97 -20.96
C THR A 100 5.67 -2.70 -21.88
N LEU A 101 4.50 -2.11 -22.11
CA LEU A 101 3.48 -2.60 -23.02
C LEU A 101 3.01 -1.44 -23.89
N THR A 102 3.04 -1.62 -25.21
CA THR A 102 2.43 -0.69 -26.16
C THR A 102 1.14 -1.32 -26.67
N THR A 103 0.01 -0.62 -26.55
CA THR A 103 -1.30 -1.14 -26.96
C THR A 103 -2.21 -0.03 -27.47
N ARG A 104 -3.11 -0.41 -28.39
CA ARG A 104 -4.25 0.38 -28.84
C ARG A 104 -5.57 -0.08 -28.22
N ASP A 105 -5.56 -1.27 -27.63
CA ASP A 105 -6.71 -1.86 -26.95
C ASP A 105 -6.56 -1.63 -25.45
N PHE A 106 -7.16 -0.55 -24.98
CA PHE A 106 -7.26 -0.19 -23.56
C PHE A 106 -8.57 0.56 -23.33
N HIS A 107 -9.10 0.46 -22.12
CA HIS A 107 -10.25 1.26 -21.71
C HIS A 107 -10.12 1.69 -20.25
N ILE A 108 -10.76 2.81 -19.92
CA ILE A 108 -10.75 3.33 -18.55
C ILE A 108 -12.04 2.91 -17.87
N ARG A 109 -11.91 2.25 -16.73
CA ARG A 109 -13.03 1.90 -15.87
C ARG A 109 -13.09 2.87 -14.70
N GLU A 110 -14.21 3.55 -14.55
CA GLU A 110 -14.51 4.31 -13.34
C GLU A 110 -15.01 3.34 -12.27
N SER A 111 -14.32 3.31 -11.13
CA SER A 111 -14.76 2.56 -9.95
C SER A 111 -15.40 3.54 -9.00
N MET A 112 -16.67 3.32 -8.68
CA MET A 112 -17.29 4.01 -7.54
C MET A 112 -16.51 3.71 -6.26
N PRO A 113 -16.42 4.69 -5.33
CA PRO A 113 -15.89 4.44 -4.02
C PRO A 113 -16.75 3.39 -3.30
N ASP A 114 -16.09 2.41 -2.70
CA ASP A 114 -16.72 1.39 -1.86
C ASP A 114 -16.00 1.34 -0.51
N ARG A 115 -16.53 0.61 0.46
CA ARG A 115 -16.03 0.49 1.84
C ARG A 115 -14.54 0.15 1.95
N TYR A 116 -13.96 -0.44 0.90
CA TYR A 116 -12.57 -0.88 0.82
C TYR A 116 -11.73 -0.15 -0.23
N ASN A 117 -12.30 0.73 -1.04
CA ASN A 117 -11.61 1.38 -2.14
C ASN A 117 -12.06 2.85 -2.25
N SER A 118 -11.12 3.79 -2.25
CA SER A 118 -11.39 5.24 -2.23
C SER A 118 -12.09 5.79 -3.48
N GLY A 119 -12.48 4.92 -4.43
CA GLY A 119 -13.00 5.30 -5.74
C GLY A 119 -11.88 5.84 -6.63
N GLY A 120 -12.10 5.82 -7.95
CA GLY A 120 -11.13 6.36 -8.89
C GLY A 120 -11.15 5.71 -10.27
N PHE A 121 -10.23 6.14 -11.11
CA PHE A 121 -10.09 5.65 -12.47
C PHE A 121 -9.11 4.46 -12.50
N ARG A 122 -9.45 3.43 -13.26
CA ARG A 122 -8.59 2.26 -13.48
C ARG A 122 -8.33 2.07 -14.97
N LEU A 123 -7.07 1.85 -15.34
CA LEU A 123 -6.67 1.48 -16.69
C LEU A 123 -6.82 -0.03 -16.81
N VAL A 124 -7.76 -0.46 -17.64
CA VAL A 124 -7.90 -1.87 -17.97
C VAL A 124 -7.07 -2.14 -19.22
N LEU A 125 -6.13 -3.08 -19.11
CA LEU A 125 -5.29 -3.54 -20.21
C LEU A 125 -5.67 -5.00 -20.54
N PRO A 126 -6.60 -5.23 -21.50
CA PRO A 126 -7.06 -6.57 -21.86
C PRO A 126 -5.95 -7.51 -22.29
N ALA A 127 -4.92 -6.98 -22.96
CA ALA A 127 -3.76 -7.74 -23.43
C ALA A 127 -3.03 -8.50 -22.31
N ILE A 128 -3.03 -7.95 -21.09
CA ILE A 128 -2.40 -8.56 -19.91
C ILE A 128 -3.42 -8.95 -18.83
N ARG A 129 -4.72 -8.78 -19.10
CA ARG A 129 -5.84 -9.03 -18.17
C ARG A 129 -5.61 -8.41 -16.79
N GLN A 130 -5.07 -7.19 -16.77
CA GLN A 130 -4.70 -6.50 -15.54
C GLN A 130 -5.28 -5.08 -15.53
N ASP A 131 -5.73 -4.68 -14.34
CA ASP A 131 -6.32 -3.39 -14.07
C ASP A 131 -5.37 -2.59 -13.18
N PHE A 132 -5.09 -1.34 -13.54
CA PHE A 132 -4.16 -0.49 -12.81
C PHE A 132 -4.86 0.76 -12.29
N PRO A 133 -4.62 1.20 -11.05
CA PRO A 133 -5.12 2.47 -10.56
C PRO A 133 -4.46 3.63 -11.32
N ILE A 134 -5.26 4.63 -11.71
CA ILE A 134 -4.81 5.86 -12.37
C ILE A 134 -5.27 7.07 -11.56
N ASP A 135 -4.42 8.08 -11.48
CA ASP A 135 -4.78 9.40 -11.01
C ASP A 135 -5.70 10.12 -12.01
N ASN A 136 -6.61 10.94 -11.48
CA ASN A 136 -7.56 11.72 -12.28
C ASN A 136 -6.88 12.61 -13.35
N ARG A 137 -5.65 13.07 -13.09
CA ARG A 137 -4.86 13.87 -14.05
C ARG A 137 -4.60 13.17 -15.39
N HIS A 138 -4.52 11.83 -15.40
CA HIS A 138 -4.29 11.07 -16.63
C HIS A 138 -5.58 10.62 -17.30
N TYR A 139 -6.75 10.82 -16.68
CA TYR A 139 -8.04 10.44 -17.24
C TYR A 139 -8.32 11.13 -18.60
N HIS A 140 -8.33 12.46 -18.63
CA HIS A 140 -8.60 13.23 -19.85
C HIS A 140 -7.65 12.93 -21.01
N PRO A 141 -6.31 12.90 -20.81
CA PRO A 141 -5.40 12.62 -21.90
C PRO A 141 -5.47 11.16 -22.38
N LEU A 142 -5.68 10.18 -21.48
CA LEU A 142 -5.89 8.78 -21.85
C LEU A 142 -7.20 8.56 -22.61
N ASN A 143 -8.28 9.26 -22.24
CA ASN A 143 -9.57 9.13 -22.91
C ASN A 143 -9.54 9.65 -24.37
N ARG A 144 -8.58 10.52 -24.71
CA ARG A 144 -8.34 10.99 -26.08
C ARG A 144 -7.24 10.21 -26.80
N ALA A 145 -6.51 9.35 -26.11
CA ALA A 145 -5.45 8.56 -26.69
C ALA A 145 -6.02 7.41 -27.54
N THR A 146 -5.36 7.12 -28.65
CA THR A 146 -5.64 5.95 -29.49
C THR A 146 -4.55 4.90 -29.38
N GLU A 147 -3.34 5.30 -28.98
CA GLU A 147 -2.23 4.39 -28.73
C GLU A 147 -1.43 4.87 -27.52
N ILE A 148 -1.20 3.94 -26.58
CA ILE A 148 -0.48 4.22 -25.34
C ILE A 148 0.67 3.23 -25.16
N ARG A 149 1.74 3.72 -24.53
CA ARG A 149 2.81 2.91 -23.99
C ARG A 149 2.79 3.03 -22.48
N VAL A 150 2.62 1.91 -21.80
CA VAL A 150 2.55 1.85 -20.34
C VAL A 150 3.76 1.08 -19.83
N ALA A 151 4.56 1.71 -18.99
CA ALA A 151 5.54 1.06 -18.15
C ALA A 151 4.88 0.73 -16.80
N TYR A 152 4.94 -0.53 -16.39
CA TYR A 152 4.30 -1.01 -15.17
C TYR A 152 5.17 -2.04 -14.46
N TRP A 153 4.94 -2.17 -13.16
CA TRP A 153 5.55 -3.17 -12.32
C TRP A 153 4.59 -4.37 -12.14
N PRO A 154 4.95 -5.54 -12.68
CA PRO A 154 4.00 -6.64 -12.83
C PRO A 154 3.51 -7.24 -11.51
N GLN A 155 4.36 -7.30 -10.47
CA GLN A 155 4.01 -7.97 -9.21
C GLN A 155 3.15 -7.09 -8.30
N SER A 156 3.42 -5.79 -8.28
CA SER A 156 2.74 -4.78 -7.46
C SER A 156 1.51 -4.20 -8.14
N GLY A 157 1.37 -4.37 -9.46
CA GLY A 157 0.23 -3.83 -10.20
C GLY A 157 0.21 -2.30 -10.22
N ILE A 158 1.39 -1.68 -10.21
CA ILE A 158 1.57 -0.23 -10.18
C ILE A 158 2.08 0.24 -11.53
N ILE A 159 1.50 1.33 -12.04
CA ILE A 159 2.00 2.01 -13.23
C ILE A 159 3.23 2.83 -12.85
N GLN A 160 4.34 2.63 -13.54
CA GLN A 160 5.54 3.45 -13.41
C GLN A 160 5.45 4.71 -14.28
N ARG A 161 4.99 4.56 -15.53
CA ARG A 161 4.91 5.65 -16.49
C ARG A 161 3.90 5.35 -17.59
N ILE A 162 3.20 6.37 -18.04
CA ILE A 162 2.29 6.31 -19.18
C ILE A 162 2.77 7.33 -20.20
N ASP A 163 3.05 6.88 -21.42
CA ASP A 163 3.33 7.74 -22.56
C ASP A 163 2.21 7.57 -23.59
N ILE A 164 1.63 8.68 -24.02
CA ILE A 164 0.61 8.69 -25.09
C ILE A 164 1.36 8.85 -26.40
N LEU A 165 1.27 7.84 -27.26
CA LEU A 165 1.97 7.82 -28.56
C LEU A 165 1.13 8.48 -29.65
N GLN A 166 -0.20 8.31 -29.58
CA GLN A 166 -1.13 8.89 -30.53
C GLN A 166 -2.41 9.31 -29.83
N SER A 167 -2.90 10.50 -30.18
CA SER A 167 -4.16 11.08 -29.70
C SER A 167 -5.07 11.46 -30.86
N ARG A 168 -6.37 11.39 -30.62
CA ARG A 168 -7.42 11.72 -31.58
C ARG A 168 -7.66 13.22 -31.71
#